data_AF-A0A3C1WBE7-F1
#
_entry.id   AF-A0A3C1WBE7-F1
#
_cell.length_a   1.000
_cell.length_b   1.000
_cell.length_c   1.000
_cell.angle_alpha   90.00
_cell.angle_beta   90.00
_cell.angle_gamma   90.00
#
_symmetry.space_group_name_H-M   'P 1'
#
loop_
_entity.id
_entity.type
_entity.pdbx_description
1 polymer ?
#
loop_
_entity_poly.entity_id
_entity_poly.type
_entity_poly.pdbx_seq_one_letter_code
_entity_poly.pdbx_strand_id
1 'polypeptide(L)'
;MIGSPRHHHLDALRATAMLLGIVMHGLLSYFANPYWPAQDLYQHEAYEWANQAIHGFRMPLFFLISGYFTTMLWRRKGLGSLLLHRVQRILLPLVVGGIIIIPLVWVADELGKSFQVGPQRTAGETTFWTALHEGNIAQLTHELEQGADPNQTDRADQSALMVAVWHNQSECAKTLLEFGATPDQTDEGGHTAL
;
A
#
# COMPACT_ATOMS: atom_id res chain seq x y z
N MET A 1 23.79 -10.41 -49.49
CA MET A 1 22.55 -10.14 -48.72
C MET A 1 22.72 -8.83 -47.98
N ILE A 2 22.06 -7.76 -48.43
CA ILE A 2 22.11 -6.46 -47.75
C ILE A 2 21.27 -6.58 -46.48
N GLY A 3 21.94 -6.63 -45.32
CA GLY A 3 21.26 -6.67 -44.04
C GLY A 3 20.35 -5.46 -43.90
N SER A 4 19.06 -5.68 -43.64
CA SER A 4 18.13 -4.56 -43.52
C SER A 4 18.56 -3.60 -42.41
N PRO A 5 18.41 -2.29 -42.60
CA PRO A 5 18.83 -1.31 -41.61
C PRO A 5 18.11 -1.54 -40.27
N ARG A 6 18.86 -1.49 -39.17
CA ARG A 6 18.32 -1.64 -37.82
C ARG A 6 17.66 -0.34 -37.38
N HIS A 7 16.42 -0.42 -36.89
CA HIS A 7 15.67 0.74 -36.44
C HIS A 7 16.04 1.11 -34.99
N HIS A 8 17.19 1.78 -34.82
CA HIS A 8 17.72 2.17 -33.50
C HIS A 8 16.78 3.07 -32.68
N HIS A 9 16.01 3.94 -33.35
CA HIS A 9 15.03 4.79 -32.69
C HIS A 9 13.88 4.02 -32.03
N LEU A 10 13.41 2.93 -32.66
CA LEU A 10 12.36 2.08 -32.07
C LEU A 10 12.89 1.24 -30.91
N ASP A 11 14.14 0.78 -31.01
CA ASP A 11 14.83 0.10 -29.92
C ASP A 11 15.01 1.05 -28.71
N ALA A 12 15.39 2.31 -28.94
CA ALA A 12 15.50 3.34 -27.90
C ALA A 12 14.15 3.68 -27.27
N LEU A 13 13.11 3.89 -28.08
CA LEU A 13 11.76 4.16 -27.61
C LEU A 13 11.23 3.05 -26.69
N ARG A 14 11.45 1.79 -27.09
CA ARG A 14 11.12 0.62 -26.27
C ARG A 14 11.93 0.59 -24.97
N ALA A 15 13.23 0.87 -25.02
CA ALA A 15 14.08 0.88 -23.84
C ALA A 15 13.65 1.96 -22.83
N THR A 16 13.36 3.16 -23.30
CA THR A 16 12.83 4.25 -22.46
C THR A 16 11.50 3.85 -21.81
N ALA A 17 10.59 3.24 -22.57
CA ALA A 17 9.33 2.73 -22.04
C ALA A 17 9.54 1.65 -20.95
N MET A 18 10.57 0.80 -21.08
CA MET A 18 10.92 -0.19 -20.05
C MET A 18 11.49 0.48 -18.78
N LEU A 19 12.33 1.51 -18.91
CA LEU A 19 12.87 2.25 -17.77
C LEU A 19 11.79 2.99 -16.99
N LEU A 20 10.80 3.57 -17.68
CA LEU A 20 9.61 4.14 -17.03
C LEU A 20 8.84 3.10 -16.21
N GLY A 21 8.98 1.82 -16.52
CA GLY A 21 8.45 0.73 -15.70
C GLY A 21 9.03 0.69 -14.29
N ILE A 22 10.33 0.95 -14.12
CA ILE A 22 10.98 0.95 -12.81
C ILE A 22 10.40 2.09 -11.95
N VAL A 23 10.30 3.29 -12.54
CA VAL A 23 9.70 4.46 -11.88
C VAL A 23 8.27 4.16 -11.45
N MET A 24 7.45 3.62 -12.36
CA MET A 24 6.07 3.23 -12.07
C MET A 24 5.96 2.27 -10.88
N HIS A 25 6.80 1.23 -10.80
CA HIS A 25 6.75 0.28 -9.66
C HIS A 25 7.17 0.94 -8.34
N GLY A 26 8.13 1.87 -8.37
CA GLY A 26 8.51 2.63 -7.18
C GLY A 26 7.39 3.53 -6.65
N LEU A 27 6.52 4.03 -7.54
CA LEU A 27 5.37 4.87 -7.16
C LEU A 27 4.24 4.07 -6.49
N LEU A 28 4.16 2.75 -6.70
CA LEU A 28 3.06 1.91 -6.19
C LEU A 28 2.94 1.90 -4.66
N SER A 29 3.99 2.28 -3.94
CA SER A 29 3.99 2.37 -2.48
C SER A 29 3.38 3.67 -1.94
N TYR A 30 3.20 4.70 -2.78
CA TYR A 30 2.85 6.07 -2.38
C TYR A 30 1.43 6.50 -2.77
N PHE A 31 0.62 5.59 -3.32
CA PHE A 31 -0.84 5.72 -3.37
C PHE A 31 -1.50 4.40 -2.96
N ALA A 32 -2.74 4.46 -2.49
CA ALA A 32 -3.48 3.30 -2.00
C ALA A 32 -3.64 2.22 -3.08
N ASN A 33 -3.02 1.06 -2.86
CA ASN A 33 -3.02 -0.03 -3.82
C ASN A 33 -3.17 -1.41 -3.14
N PRO A 34 -4.25 -2.18 -3.44
CA PRO A 34 -4.46 -3.50 -2.84
C PRO A 34 -3.45 -4.57 -3.25
N TYR A 35 -2.71 -4.36 -4.33
CA TYR A 35 -1.88 -5.40 -4.94
C TYR A 35 -0.40 -5.30 -4.56
N TRP A 36 0.03 -4.19 -3.96
CA TRP A 36 1.44 -3.93 -3.69
C TRP A 36 1.73 -4.13 -2.19
N PRO A 37 2.61 -5.08 -1.81
CA PRO A 37 2.78 -5.47 -0.40
C PRO A 37 3.32 -4.38 0.53
N ALA A 38 4.06 -3.40 -0.01
CA ALA A 38 4.67 -2.33 0.77
C ALA A 38 3.94 -1.00 0.49
N GLN A 39 3.35 -0.40 1.53
CA GLN A 39 2.66 0.89 1.45
C GLN A 39 3.29 1.86 2.45
N ASP A 40 3.49 3.10 2.02
CA ASP A 40 3.93 4.21 2.89
C ASP A 40 2.78 4.67 3.82
N LEU A 41 3.10 5.36 4.90
CA LEU A 41 2.08 5.96 5.77
C LEU A 41 1.54 7.26 5.17
N TYR A 42 2.39 8.00 4.45
CA TYR A 42 2.06 9.28 3.83
C TYR A 42 1.76 9.10 2.35
N GLN A 43 0.48 8.92 2.06
CA GLN A 43 -0.06 8.70 0.73
C GLN A 43 -0.44 10.03 0.07
N HIS A 44 -0.17 10.20 -1.23
CA HIS A 44 -0.54 11.44 -1.95
C HIS A 44 -1.03 11.17 -3.38
N GLU A 45 -2.17 11.78 -3.73
CA GLU A 45 -2.85 11.56 -5.02
C GLU A 45 -1.98 11.87 -6.25
N ALA A 46 -1.07 12.84 -6.14
CA ALA A 46 -0.15 13.18 -7.23
C ALA A 46 0.67 11.98 -7.74
N TYR A 47 1.02 11.03 -6.86
CA TYR A 47 1.75 9.82 -7.25
C TYR A 47 0.88 8.86 -8.05
N GLU A 48 -0.42 8.77 -7.73
CA GLU A 48 -1.39 8.01 -8.51
C GLU A 48 -1.53 8.60 -9.91
N TRP A 49 -1.72 9.90 -10.03
CA TRP A 49 -1.81 10.58 -11.33
C TRP A 49 -0.56 10.38 -12.18
N ALA A 50 0.63 10.53 -11.58
CA ALA A 50 1.89 10.27 -12.26
C ALA A 50 1.99 8.80 -12.72
N ASN A 51 1.62 7.85 -11.87
CA ASN A 51 1.60 6.43 -12.17
C ASN A 51 0.63 6.11 -13.33
N GLN A 52 -0.59 6.66 -13.30
CA GLN A 52 -1.59 6.49 -14.36
C GLN A 52 -1.12 7.10 -15.68
N ALA A 53 -0.51 8.29 -15.67
CA ALA A 53 0.04 8.91 -16.87
C ALA A 53 1.13 8.05 -17.51
N ILE A 54 2.08 7.55 -16.70
CA ILE A 54 3.15 6.67 -17.17
C ILE A 54 2.56 5.35 -17.72
N HIS A 55 1.66 4.71 -16.97
CA HIS A 55 1.04 3.45 -17.37
C HIS A 55 0.21 3.60 -18.66
N GLY A 56 -0.66 4.61 -18.67
CA GLY A 56 -1.57 4.93 -19.76
C GLY A 56 -0.87 5.31 -21.06
N PHE A 57 0.32 5.92 -20.98
CA PHE A 57 1.14 6.17 -22.17
C PHE A 57 1.93 4.91 -22.59
N ARG A 58 2.56 4.24 -21.63
CA ARG A 58 3.50 3.14 -21.88
C ARG A 58 2.83 1.91 -22.49
N MET A 59 1.64 1.53 -22.02
CA MET A 59 0.97 0.32 -22.51
C MET A 59 0.55 0.44 -23.99
N PRO A 60 -0.15 1.50 -24.44
CA PRO A 60 -0.45 1.72 -25.86
C PRO A 60 0.82 1.82 -26.72
N LEU A 61 1.88 2.46 -26.22
CA LEU A 61 3.16 2.55 -26.92
C LEU A 61 3.75 1.15 -27.21
N PHE A 62 3.73 0.24 -26.23
CA PHE A 62 4.17 -1.15 -26.47
C PHE A 62 3.29 -1.89 -27.46
N PHE A 63 1.96 -1.69 -27.43
CA PHE A 63 1.05 -2.30 -28.41
C PHE A 63 1.36 -1.83 -29.83
N LEU A 64 1.60 -0.53 -30.03
CA LEU A 64 1.96 0.04 -31.32
C LEU A 64 3.28 -0.54 -31.85
N ILE A 65 4.33 -0.53 -31.02
CA ILE A 65 5.66 -1.05 -31.39
C ILE A 65 5.59 -2.55 -31.66
N SER A 66 4.84 -3.30 -30.84
CA SER A 66 4.60 -4.73 -31.04
C SER A 66 3.96 -4.98 -32.41
N GLY A 67 2.90 -4.26 -32.76
CA GLY A 67 2.23 -4.37 -34.07
C GLY A 67 3.17 -4.10 -35.25
N TYR A 68 3.99 -3.05 -35.17
CA TYR A 68 4.98 -2.71 -36.20
C TYR A 68 5.98 -3.85 -36.43
N PHE A 69 6.60 -4.38 -35.37
CA PHE A 69 7.56 -5.49 -35.51
C PHE A 69 6.88 -6.80 -35.90
N THR A 70 5.61 -7.00 -35.52
CA THR A 70 4.80 -8.16 -35.92
C THR A 70 4.68 -8.25 -37.42
N THR A 71 4.24 -7.17 -38.06
CA THR A 71 4.05 -7.13 -39.51
C THR A 71 5.38 -7.26 -40.26
N MET A 72 6.44 -6.63 -39.76
CA MET A 72 7.79 -6.77 -40.30
C MET A 72 8.29 -8.23 -40.22
N LEU A 73 8.08 -8.91 -39.10
CA LEU A 73 8.50 -10.30 -38.91
C LEU A 73 7.66 -11.26 -39.77
N TRP A 74 6.34 -11.05 -39.84
CA TRP A 74 5.45 -11.86 -40.66
C TRP A 74 5.86 -11.82 -42.13
N ARG A 75 6.12 -10.63 -42.67
CA ARG A 75 6.57 -10.45 -44.07
C ARG A 75 7.92 -11.12 -44.36
N ARG A 76 8.79 -11.26 -43.36
CA ARG A 76 10.14 -11.83 -43.53
C ARG A 76 10.23 -13.34 -43.32
N LYS A 77 9.48 -13.89 -42.36
CA LYS A 77 9.63 -15.28 -41.90
C LYS A 77 8.35 -16.12 -41.99
N GLY A 78 7.23 -15.54 -42.41
CA GLY A 78 5.95 -16.22 -42.46
C GLY A 78 5.30 -16.41 -41.09
N LEU A 79 4.09 -16.99 -41.10
CA LEU A 79 3.22 -17.09 -39.92
C LEU A 79 3.73 -18.11 -38.89
N GLY A 80 4.24 -19.26 -39.34
CA GLY A 80 4.69 -20.35 -38.46
C GLY A 80 5.84 -19.93 -37.54
N SER A 81 6.88 -19.29 -38.10
CA SER A 81 8.01 -18.78 -37.31
C SER A 81 7.57 -17.68 -36.32
N LEU A 82 6.61 -16.85 -36.71
CA LEU A 82 6.06 -15.80 -35.85
C LEU A 82 5.35 -16.38 -34.62
N LEU A 83 4.50 -17.39 -34.81
CA LEU A 83 3.79 -18.03 -33.70
C LEU A 83 4.76 -18.73 -32.75
N LEU A 84 5.73 -19.48 -33.28
CA LEU A 84 6.70 -20.21 -32.47
C LEU A 84 7.56 -19.24 -31.62
N HIS A 85 8.00 -18.12 -32.20
CA HIS A 85 8.72 -17.07 -31.47
C HIS A 85 7.87 -16.39 -30.39
N ARG A 86 6.56 -16.23 -30.60
CA ARG A 86 5.66 -15.65 -29.60
C ARG A 86 5.42 -16.60 -28.45
N VAL A 87 5.19 -17.88 -28.72
CA VAL A 87 5.02 -18.90 -27.69
C VAL A 87 6.26 -18.96 -26.79
N GLN A 88 7.44 -19.02 -27.39
CA GLN A 88 8.69 -19.11 -26.63
C GLN A 88 8.99 -17.82 -25.82
N ARG A 89 8.62 -16.64 -26.31
CA ARG A 89 8.95 -15.36 -25.66
C ARG A 89 7.86 -14.79 -24.76
N ILE A 90 6.62 -15.24 -24.89
CA ILE A 90 5.47 -14.72 -24.13
C ILE A 90 4.91 -15.82 -23.24
N LEU A 91 4.49 -16.94 -23.82
CA LEU A 91 3.79 -17.99 -23.08
C LEU A 91 4.70 -18.69 -22.07
N LEU A 92 5.92 -19.04 -22.47
CA LEU A 92 6.86 -19.74 -21.59
C LEU A 92 7.26 -18.88 -20.36
N PRO A 93 7.68 -17.61 -20.51
CA PRO A 93 7.93 -16.75 -19.35
C PRO A 93 6.69 -16.49 -18.49
N LEU A 94 5.50 -16.39 -19.10
CA LEU A 94 4.25 -16.20 -18.36
C LEU A 94 3.92 -17.40 -17.47
N VAL A 95 4.04 -18.62 -17.99
CA VAL A 95 3.75 -19.85 -17.24
C VAL A 95 4.77 -20.04 -16.12
N VAL A 96 6.06 -19.95 -16.45
CA VAL A 96 7.15 -20.14 -15.47
C VAL A 96 7.09 -19.05 -14.40
N GLY A 97 6.98 -17.78 -14.81
CA GLY A 97 6.87 -16.66 -13.88
C GLY A 97 5.59 -16.71 -13.05
N GLY A 98 4.44 -17.06 -13.63
CA GLY A 98 3.17 -17.17 -12.91
C GLY A 98 3.19 -18.26 -11.85
N ILE A 99 3.71 -19.45 -12.17
CA ILE A 99 3.78 -20.58 -11.24
C ILE A 99 4.80 -20.34 -10.12
N ILE A 100 5.88 -19.61 -10.39
CA ILE A 100 6.95 -19.40 -9.41
C ILE A 100 6.73 -18.12 -8.61
N ILE A 101 6.52 -16.98 -9.27
CA ILE A 101 6.50 -15.66 -8.64
C ILE A 101 5.23 -15.46 -7.84
N ILE A 102 4.05 -15.84 -8.35
CA ILE A 102 2.78 -15.56 -7.65
C ILE A 102 2.71 -16.29 -6.30
N PRO A 103 2.96 -17.61 -6.21
CA PRO A 103 2.95 -18.30 -4.92
C PRO A 103 4.06 -17.78 -3.99
N LEU A 104 5.24 -17.46 -4.54
CA LEU A 104 6.34 -16.93 -3.75
C LEU A 104 6.01 -15.56 -3.14
N VAL A 105 5.33 -14.68 -3.88
CA VAL A 105 4.88 -13.38 -3.37
C VAL A 105 3.82 -13.56 -2.27
N TRP A 106 2.87 -14.48 -2.43
CA TRP A 106 1.88 -14.76 -1.39
C TRP A 106 2.51 -15.33 -0.13
N VAL A 107 3.46 -16.25 -0.27
CA VAL A 107 4.23 -16.78 0.87
C VAL A 107 5.04 -15.67 1.54
N ALA A 108 5.66 -14.77 0.76
CA ALA A 108 6.41 -13.65 1.31
C ALA A 108 5.51 -12.64 2.05
N ASP A 109 4.31 -12.36 1.53
CA ASP A 109 3.31 -11.50 2.18
C ASP A 109 2.81 -12.12 3.49
N GLU A 110 2.49 -13.42 3.47
CA GLU A 110 2.06 -14.16 4.67
C GLU A 110 3.17 -14.22 5.73
N LEU A 111 4.40 -14.50 5.30
CA LEU A 111 5.57 -14.44 6.18
C LEU A 111 5.78 -13.02 6.72
N GLY A 112 5.66 -11.99 5.88
CA GLY A 112 5.76 -10.59 6.27
C GLY A 112 4.78 -10.23 7.39
N LYS A 113 3.51 -10.64 7.27
CA LYS A 113 2.50 -10.49 8.32
C LYS A 113 2.87 -11.25 9.60
N SER A 114 3.44 -12.46 9.46
CA SER A 114 3.91 -13.24 10.61
C SER A 114 5.11 -12.62 11.34
N PHE A 115 5.88 -11.75 10.69
CA PHE A 115 6.98 -11.00 11.30
C PHE A 115 6.55 -9.62 11.82
N GLN A 116 5.43 -9.08 11.35
CA GLN A 116 4.80 -7.87 11.90
C GLN A 116 4.10 -8.14 13.25
N VAL A 117 4.72 -8.95 14.12
CA VAL A 117 4.39 -9.03 15.55
C VAL A 117 4.95 -7.77 16.24
N GLY A 118 4.39 -6.61 15.89
CA GLY A 118 4.14 -5.58 16.90
C GLY A 118 3.10 -6.12 17.88
N PRO A 119 2.90 -5.53 19.08
CA PRO A 119 1.95 -6.03 20.05
C PRO A 119 0.60 -6.27 19.39
N GLN A 120 0.30 -7.54 19.18
CA GLN A 120 -0.87 -8.04 18.51
C GLN A 120 -2.01 -7.83 19.50
N ARG A 121 -2.59 -6.63 19.53
CA ARG A 121 -3.86 -6.39 20.21
C ARG A 121 -4.88 -7.27 19.52
N THR A 122 -5.12 -8.43 20.12
CA THR A 122 -6.01 -9.44 19.58
C THR A 122 -7.39 -8.82 19.44
N ALA A 123 -8.16 -9.20 18.43
CA ALA A 123 -9.52 -8.71 18.17
C ALA A 123 -10.55 -9.09 19.28
N GLY A 124 -10.07 -9.50 20.47
CA GLY A 124 -10.84 -9.72 21.70
C GLY A 124 -10.14 -9.19 22.97
N GLU A 125 -8.96 -8.57 22.88
CA GLU A 125 -8.40 -7.76 23.96
C GLU A 125 -8.96 -6.35 23.81
N THR A 126 -10.08 -6.07 24.50
CA THR A 126 -10.50 -4.69 24.70
C THR A 126 -9.32 -3.95 25.32
N THR A 127 -8.84 -2.97 24.58
CA THR A 127 -7.80 -2.05 24.95
C THR A 127 -8.41 -0.87 25.72
N PHE A 128 -7.62 -0.18 26.55
CA PHE A 128 -7.89 1.16 27.10
C PHE A 128 -8.77 2.04 26.21
N TRP A 129 -8.37 2.22 24.94
CA TRP A 129 -9.06 3.06 23.95
C TRP A 129 -10.41 2.52 23.52
N THR A 130 -10.55 1.20 23.35
CA THR A 130 -11.85 0.60 23.05
C THR A 130 -12.80 0.71 24.23
N ALA A 131 -12.29 0.60 25.47
CA ALA A 131 -13.09 0.85 26.66
C ALA A 131 -13.60 2.30 26.72
N LEU A 132 -12.79 3.27 26.28
CA LEU A 132 -13.21 4.68 26.16
C LEU A 132 -14.25 4.90 25.07
N HIS A 133 -14.11 4.25 23.91
CA HIS A 133 -15.07 4.39 22.80
C HIS A 133 -16.42 3.75 23.12
N GLU A 134 -16.40 2.60 23.80
CA GLU A 134 -17.59 1.83 24.17
C GLU A 134 -18.25 2.33 25.47
N GLY A 135 -17.57 3.15 26.26
CA GLY A 135 -18.05 3.58 27.58
C GLY A 135 -17.94 2.49 28.64
N ASN A 136 -17.03 1.53 28.46
CA ASN A 136 -16.84 0.42 29.39
C ASN A 136 -16.00 0.85 30.60
N ILE A 137 -16.66 1.44 31.59
CA ILE A 137 -16.04 1.98 32.80
C ILE A 137 -15.34 0.89 33.62
N ALA A 138 -15.90 -0.31 33.68
CA ALA A 138 -15.34 -1.41 34.46
C ALA A 138 -13.96 -1.84 33.94
N GLN A 139 -13.78 -1.79 32.62
CA GLN A 139 -12.48 -2.09 32.02
C GLN A 139 -11.52 -0.90 32.09
N LEU A 140 -12.02 0.32 31.88
CA LEU A 140 -11.23 1.54 32.02
C LEU A 140 -10.63 1.66 33.43
N THR A 141 -11.45 1.46 34.47
CA THR A 141 -11.01 1.46 35.87
C THR A 141 -9.98 0.36 36.13
N HIS A 142 -10.22 -0.86 35.64
CA HIS A 142 -9.28 -1.96 35.80
C HIS A 142 -7.90 -1.65 35.19
N GLU A 143 -7.85 -1.04 34.00
CA GLU A 143 -6.59 -0.68 33.36
C GLU A 143 -5.87 0.48 34.07
N LEU A 144 -6.61 1.48 34.55
CA LEU A 144 -6.05 2.56 35.37
C LEU A 144 -5.50 2.05 36.71
N GLU A 145 -6.17 1.09 37.34
CA GLU A 145 -5.68 0.40 38.55
C GLU A 145 -4.41 -0.43 38.29
N GLN A 146 -4.26 -0.98 37.08
CA GLN A 146 -3.04 -1.67 36.65
C GLN A 146 -1.88 -0.71 36.33
N GLY A 147 -2.08 0.60 36.48
CA GLY A 147 -1.06 1.62 36.26
C GLY A 147 -1.01 2.17 34.84
N ALA A 148 -2.10 2.03 34.06
CA ALA A 148 -2.24 2.76 32.81
C ALA A 148 -2.18 4.27 33.09
N ASP A 149 -1.38 4.99 32.32
CA ASP A 149 -1.27 6.43 32.46
C ASP A 149 -2.57 7.10 31.95
N PRO A 150 -3.31 7.84 32.81
CA PRO A 150 -4.56 8.52 32.43
C PRO A 150 -4.36 9.65 31.42
N ASN A 151 -3.11 10.06 31.17
CA ASN A 151 -2.71 11.12 30.26
C ASN A 151 -2.18 10.62 28.91
N GLN A 152 -2.37 9.33 28.60
CA GLN A 152 -1.98 8.78 27.31
C GLN A 152 -2.74 9.45 26.16
N THR A 153 -2.04 9.65 25.05
CA THR A 153 -2.58 10.16 23.80
C THR A 153 -2.70 9.05 22.75
N ASP A 154 -3.65 9.20 21.83
CA ASP A 154 -3.83 8.29 20.70
C ASP A 154 -2.91 8.66 19.52
N ARG A 155 -3.16 8.10 18.32
CA ARG A 155 -2.35 8.40 17.13
C ARG A 155 -2.56 9.81 16.57
N ALA A 156 -3.60 10.52 17.00
CA ALA A 156 -3.94 11.88 16.60
C ALA A 156 -3.62 12.89 17.73
N ASP A 157 -2.75 12.51 18.67
CA ASP A 157 -2.41 13.26 19.88
C ASP A 157 -3.64 13.62 20.75
N GLN A 158 -4.76 12.91 20.61
CA GLN A 158 -5.94 13.13 21.44
C GLN A 158 -5.73 12.47 22.81
N SER A 159 -5.90 13.24 23.88
CA SER A 159 -5.84 12.71 25.24
C SER A 159 -7.02 11.76 25.52
N ALA A 160 -6.81 10.82 26.44
CA ALA A 160 -7.88 9.93 26.92
C ALA A 160 -9.16 10.69 27.32
N LEU A 161 -8.99 11.89 27.90
CA LEU A 161 -10.10 12.74 28.32
C LEU A 161 -10.85 13.34 27.13
N MET A 162 -10.16 13.77 26.07
CA MET A 162 -10.80 14.27 24.85
C MET A 162 -11.65 13.20 24.20
N VAL A 163 -11.14 11.97 24.11
CA VAL A 163 -11.87 10.84 23.53
C VAL A 163 -13.13 10.55 24.36
N ALA A 164 -13.03 10.53 25.69
CA ALA A 164 -14.19 10.35 26.56
C ALA A 164 -15.27 11.44 26.35
N VAL A 165 -14.84 12.71 26.22
CA VAL A 165 -15.75 13.84 25.98
C VAL A 165 -16.40 13.76 24.60
N TRP A 166 -15.62 13.45 23.57
CA TRP A 166 -16.10 13.38 22.19
C TRP A 166 -17.15 12.28 21.99
N HIS A 167 -16.96 11.15 22.68
CA HIS A 167 -17.92 10.03 22.69
C HIS A 167 -19.07 10.20 23.69
N ASN A 168 -19.20 11.36 24.35
CA ASN A 168 -20.23 11.65 25.36
C ASN A 168 -20.23 10.65 26.55
N GLN A 169 -19.04 10.16 26.92
CA GLN A 169 -18.85 9.20 28.01
C GLN A 169 -18.53 9.91 29.32
N SER A 170 -19.54 10.56 29.91
CA SER A 170 -19.36 11.39 31.11
C SER A 170 -18.80 10.63 32.30
N GLU A 171 -19.12 9.34 32.45
CA GLU A 171 -18.62 8.51 33.56
C GLU A 171 -17.15 8.11 33.35
N CYS A 172 -16.74 7.80 32.12
CA CYS A 172 -15.33 7.58 31.78
C CYS A 172 -14.50 8.85 32.00
N ALA A 173 -15.01 10.03 31.61
CA ALA A 173 -14.33 11.30 31.83
C ALA A 173 -14.13 11.60 33.32
N LYS A 174 -15.15 11.35 34.16
CA LYS A 174 -15.02 11.47 35.63
C LYS A 174 -13.95 10.54 36.19
N THR A 175 -13.97 9.28 35.77
CA THR A 175 -13.01 8.27 36.20
C THR A 175 -11.58 8.69 35.84
N LEU A 176 -11.36 9.16 34.61
CA LEU A 176 -10.04 9.65 34.17
C LEU A 176 -9.55 10.83 35.03
N LEU A 177 -10.44 11.77 35.36
CA LEU A 177 -10.11 12.92 36.22
C LEU A 177 -9.79 12.48 37.66
N GLU A 178 -10.51 11.49 38.20
CA GLU A 178 -10.24 10.91 39.51
C GLU A 178 -8.85 10.26 39.59
N PHE A 179 -8.39 9.65 38.50
CA PHE A 179 -7.05 9.08 38.37
C PHE A 179 -5.97 10.12 38.00
N GLY A 180 -6.31 11.40 37.83
CA GLY A 180 -5.35 12.48 37.61
C GLY A 180 -5.11 12.86 36.15
N ALA A 181 -6.08 12.62 35.26
CA ALA A 181 -6.02 13.13 33.89
C ALA A 181 -5.99 14.68 33.88
N THR A 182 -5.11 15.27 33.07
CA THR A 182 -4.97 16.72 32.93
C THR A 182 -5.94 17.25 31.85
N PRO A 183 -6.85 18.18 32.19
CA PRO A 183 -7.84 18.70 31.25
C PRO A 183 -7.28 19.66 30.20
N ASP A 184 -6.10 20.21 30.46
CA ASP A 184 -5.49 21.28 29.65
C ASP A 184 -4.58 20.74 28.54
N GLN A 185 -4.54 19.43 28.32
CA GLN A 185 -3.81 18.88 27.17
C GLN A 185 -4.45 19.35 25.87
N THR A 186 -3.62 19.58 24.87
CA THR A 186 -4.04 19.99 23.53
C THR A 186 -3.73 18.90 22.51
N ASP A 187 -4.66 18.63 21.60
CA ASP A 187 -4.43 17.75 20.44
C ASP A 187 -3.56 18.43 19.36
N GLU A 188 -3.30 17.74 18.25
CA GLU A 188 -2.56 18.27 17.09
C GLU A 188 -3.23 19.55 16.51
N GLY A 189 -4.54 19.71 16.70
CA GLY A 189 -5.34 20.86 16.29
C GLY A 189 -5.35 22.02 17.30
N GLY A 190 -4.72 21.87 18.46
CA GLY A 190 -4.75 22.86 19.54
C GLY A 190 -6.05 22.90 20.34
N HIS A 191 -6.92 21.89 20.19
CA HIS A 191 -8.16 21.77 20.96
C HIS A 191 -7.88 21.14 22.32
N THR A 192 -8.53 21.63 23.37
CA THR A 192 -8.55 21.01 24.70
C THR A 192 -9.82 20.19 24.87
N ALA A 193 -9.93 19.41 25.95
CA ALA A 193 -11.14 18.64 26.27
C ALA A 193 -12.34 19.51 26.74
N LEU A 194 -12.17 20.84 26.84
CA LEU A 194 -13.10 21.81 27.43
C LEU A 194 -13.82 22.66 26.38
#